data_AF-A0A066WFV8-F1
#
_entry.id   AF-A0A066WFV8-F1
#
_cell.length_a   1.000
_cell.length_b   1.000
_cell.length_c   1.000
_cell.angle_alpha   90.00
_cell.angle_beta   90.00
_cell.angle_gamma   90.00
#
_symmetry.space_group_name_H-M   'P 1'
#
loop_
_entity.id
_entity.type
_entity.pdbx_description
1 polymer ?
#
loop_
_entity_poly.entity_id
_entity_poly.type
_entity_poly.pdbx_seq_one_letter_code
_entity_poly.pdbx_strand_id
1 'polypeptide(L)'
;MATHPEDQVDPQQPISKNKRFRKDKRECSRGGAWPAAGLHGRRHGPWTAHARMPSFALLAWDTDDIDHWKIDKFTPEDNPHPLTEESSFATLFPKYREQYLRDIWGHVTTALEKHGISATLDLVEGSMTVRTTRKTWDPYMILNARDLIKLLSRSVPFQQAVRILEDGVACDVIKIGNIVRNKERFVKRRQRIIGPNGSTLKALELLTGCFIMVQGNTVSTMGPYKSLKEVRRIVLDCLHNIHPIYHIKELMIKRELAKDPKLANESWDRFLPKFKKKNVKSKKPSASSLPSAASAGLSSTPTATGANATSSSASASARASADAAAQPPKKKQKKTYTPFPPPQQPSKIDLQLESGEYFLKPKEKKAQEDAKREKKQAEKRVQKQAERAKAYVAPVEDAVASKDSQEGKAKKKKKDRDESATGQKRKRSVGDGDGPDA
;
A
#
# COMPACT_ATOMS: atom_id res chain seq x y z
N MET A 1 44.86 -27.75 38.89
CA MET A 1 43.93 -27.69 40.05
C MET A 1 44.02 -26.30 40.65
N ALA A 2 42.86 -25.73 41.02
CA ALA A 2 42.62 -24.40 41.60
C ALA A 2 42.70 -23.23 40.60
N THR A 3 41.62 -22.76 39.96
CA THR A 3 40.37 -22.06 40.40
C THR A 3 40.48 -20.53 40.26
N HIS A 4 39.56 -19.98 39.46
CA HIS A 4 39.25 -18.57 39.24
C HIS A 4 38.93 -17.79 40.52
N PRO A 5 38.87 -16.45 40.42
CA PRO A 5 37.68 -15.75 40.87
C PRO A 5 37.01 -14.98 39.73
N GLU A 6 35.71 -15.24 39.62
CA GLU A 6 34.71 -14.55 38.82
C GLU A 6 34.46 -13.15 39.38
N ASP A 7 34.42 -12.14 38.51
CA ASP A 7 33.81 -10.84 38.84
C ASP A 7 32.40 -10.79 38.22
N GLN A 8 31.44 -10.50 39.10
CA GLN A 8 30.00 -10.53 38.88
C GLN A 8 29.55 -9.47 37.87
N VAL A 9 28.77 -9.92 36.89
CA VAL A 9 27.98 -9.05 36.00
C VAL A 9 26.57 -8.94 36.58
N ASP A 10 26.18 -7.74 37.00
CA ASP A 10 24.82 -7.40 37.41
C ASP A 10 23.80 -7.63 36.27
N PRO A 11 22.65 -8.27 36.53
CA PRO A 11 21.60 -8.40 35.53
C PRO A 11 20.73 -7.14 35.45
N GLN A 12 20.76 -6.48 34.30
CA GLN A 12 19.82 -5.40 33.93
C GLN A 12 18.36 -5.89 34.00
N GLN A 13 17.53 -5.16 34.75
CA GLN A 13 16.08 -5.36 34.78
C GLN A 13 15.40 -4.92 33.46
N PRO A 14 14.34 -5.62 33.00
CA PRO A 14 13.62 -5.24 31.79
C PRO A 14 12.69 -4.04 32.03
N ILE A 15 12.93 -2.97 31.28
CA ILE A 15 12.08 -1.77 31.23
C ILE A 15 10.68 -2.15 30.75
N SER A 16 9.71 -1.97 31.65
CA SER A 16 8.30 -2.27 31.41
C SER A 16 7.59 -1.19 30.59
N LYS A 17 6.66 -1.69 29.77
CA LYS A 17 5.77 -1.04 28.80
C LYS A 17 5.15 0.27 29.31
N ASN A 18 5.40 1.39 28.63
CA ASN A 18 4.74 2.64 28.96
C ASN A 18 3.30 2.68 28.44
N LYS A 19 2.38 2.87 29.40
CA LYS A 19 0.93 2.93 29.23
C LYS A 19 0.53 4.18 28.44
N ARG A 20 -0.43 3.93 27.55
CA ARG A 20 -1.21 4.87 26.75
C ARG A 20 -1.98 5.83 27.65
N PHE A 21 -1.60 7.12 27.69
CA PHE A 21 -2.37 8.16 28.36
C PHE A 21 -3.49 8.66 27.44
N ARG A 22 -4.74 8.30 27.77
CA ARG A 22 -5.96 8.87 27.20
C ARG A 22 -6.18 10.24 27.85
N LYS A 23 -6.26 11.31 27.07
CA LYS A 23 -6.68 12.62 27.55
C LYS A 23 -8.20 12.73 27.31
N ASP A 24 -8.96 12.57 28.40
CA ASP A 24 -10.40 12.78 28.40
C ASP A 24 -10.70 14.27 28.25
N LYS A 25 -11.63 14.53 27.34
CA LYS A 25 -12.21 15.83 27.00
C LYS A 25 -13.38 16.03 27.96
N ARG A 26 -13.24 16.95 28.94
CA ARG A 26 -14.39 17.44 29.72
C ARG A 26 -14.56 18.93 29.50
N GLU A 27 -15.52 19.16 28.62
CA GLU A 27 -16.48 20.25 28.55
C GLU A 27 -16.77 20.88 29.93
N CYS A 28 -16.61 22.20 30.02
CA CYS A 28 -17.12 23.00 31.13
C CYS A 28 -18.02 24.09 30.54
N SER A 29 -19.28 23.72 30.32
CA SER A 29 -20.39 24.65 30.24
C SER A 29 -20.96 24.80 31.64
N ARG A 30 -21.06 26.03 32.15
CA ARG A 30 -22.09 26.49 33.10
C ARG A 30 -21.91 27.99 33.34
N GLY A 31 -22.85 28.76 32.79
CA GLY A 31 -23.08 30.13 33.18
C GLY A 31 -23.60 30.20 34.61
N GLY A 32 -23.14 31.21 35.34
CA GLY A 32 -23.65 31.59 36.65
C GLY A 32 -24.00 33.08 36.61
N ALA A 33 -25.30 33.36 36.59
CA ALA A 33 -25.88 34.68 36.75
C ALA A 33 -25.68 35.18 38.20
N TRP A 34 -25.41 36.47 38.36
CA TRP A 34 -25.36 37.15 39.65
C TRP A 34 -26.66 37.95 39.89
N PRO A 35 -27.19 38.01 41.13
CA PRO A 35 -28.45 38.67 41.43
C PRO A 35 -28.27 40.17 41.66
N ALA A 36 -29.32 40.91 41.31
CA ALA A 36 -29.46 42.34 41.55
C ALA A 36 -30.13 42.61 42.92
N ALA A 37 -29.50 43.50 43.70
CA ALA A 37 -30.07 44.32 44.76
C ALA A 37 -29.08 45.49 44.95
N GLY A 38 -29.40 46.77 45.04
CA GLY A 38 -30.64 47.44 45.41
C GLY A 38 -30.23 48.61 46.31
N LEU A 39 -30.01 49.78 45.70
CA LEU A 39 -30.09 51.16 46.22
C LEU A 39 -29.39 51.50 47.56
N HIS A 40 -28.60 52.58 47.57
CA HIS A 40 -28.91 53.82 48.32
C HIS A 40 -27.94 54.93 47.87
N GLY A 41 -28.52 56.07 47.50
CA GLY A 41 -27.82 57.18 46.86
C GLY A 41 -27.04 58.07 47.82
N ARG A 42 -26.00 58.69 47.25
CA ARG A 42 -25.53 60.01 47.68
C ARG A 42 -25.02 60.73 46.43
N ARG A 43 -25.72 61.80 46.04
CA ARG A 43 -25.34 62.70 44.94
C ARG A 43 -24.13 63.52 45.39
N HIS A 44 -23.20 63.82 44.49
CA HIS A 44 -22.63 65.15 44.24
C HIS A 44 -21.72 65.13 42.99
N GLY A 45 -22.01 66.02 42.01
CA GLY A 45 -21.06 66.54 41.00
C GLY A 45 -21.08 65.90 39.60
N PRO A 46 -21.16 66.69 38.50
CA PRO A 46 -21.15 66.19 37.14
C PRO A 46 -19.71 65.97 36.68
N TRP A 47 -19.30 64.71 36.49
CA TRP A 47 -18.07 64.41 35.75
C TRP A 47 -18.40 64.27 34.27
N THR A 48 -17.95 65.27 33.53
CA THR A 48 -17.86 65.31 32.07
C THR A 48 -17.32 64.01 31.50
N ALA A 49 -17.98 63.53 30.45
CA ALA A 49 -17.55 62.43 29.61
C ALA A 49 -16.14 62.66 29.07
N HIS A 50 -15.21 61.75 29.37
CA HIS A 50 -14.13 61.30 28.49
C HIS A 50 -13.29 60.25 29.25
N ALA A 51 -13.73 58.99 29.22
CA ALA A 51 -12.86 57.86 29.55
C ALA A 51 -12.71 57.01 28.29
N ARG A 52 -11.91 57.53 27.36
CA ARG A 52 -11.24 56.72 26.35
C ARG A 52 -10.39 55.74 27.15
N MET A 53 -10.69 54.43 27.05
CA MET A 53 -9.86 53.41 27.69
C MET A 53 -8.40 53.69 27.37
N PRO A 54 -7.47 53.67 28.34
CA PRO A 54 -6.06 53.82 28.05
C PRO A 54 -5.67 52.66 27.16
N SER A 55 -5.48 52.97 25.88
CA SER A 55 -4.72 52.17 24.93
C SER A 55 -3.48 51.67 25.66
N PHE A 56 -3.33 50.35 25.71
CA PHE A 56 -2.12 49.66 26.15
C PHE A 56 -0.93 50.47 25.65
N ALA A 57 -0.26 51.17 26.56
CA ALA A 57 0.84 52.03 26.21
C ALA A 57 1.96 51.13 25.67
N LEU A 58 2.16 51.15 24.36
CA LEU A 58 3.44 50.81 23.75
C LEU A 58 4.51 51.55 24.56
N LEU A 59 5.56 50.85 25.00
CA LEU A 59 6.64 51.50 25.74
C LEU A 59 7.14 52.69 24.91
N ALA A 60 7.57 53.78 25.55
CA ALA A 60 7.98 55.03 24.89
C ALA A 60 9.14 54.92 23.87
N TRP A 61 9.66 53.70 23.67
CA TRP A 61 10.75 53.33 22.78
C TRP A 61 10.30 52.38 21.65
N ASP A 62 9.02 52.03 21.60
CA ASP A 62 8.43 51.09 20.64
C ASP A 62 7.67 51.88 19.57
N THR A 63 8.43 52.58 18.72
CA THR A 63 7.90 53.29 17.55
C THR A 63 7.78 52.33 16.38
N ASP A 64 6.75 52.47 15.54
CA ASP A 64 6.49 51.61 14.36
C ASP A 64 7.67 51.54 13.35
N ASP A 65 8.64 52.46 13.46
CA ASP A 65 9.86 52.52 12.65
C ASP A 65 10.98 51.55 13.09
N ILE A 66 10.89 50.97 14.30
CA ILE A 66 11.94 50.11 14.86
C ILE A 66 11.65 48.64 14.52
N ASP A 67 12.42 48.09 13.56
CA ASP A 67 12.36 46.67 13.23
C ASP A 67 13.09 45.83 14.28
N HIS A 68 12.34 45.41 15.30
CA HIS A 68 12.80 44.58 16.42
C HIS A 68 13.35 43.20 16.00
N TRP A 69 13.14 42.80 14.74
CA TRP A 69 13.53 41.48 14.22
C TRP A 69 14.69 41.54 13.23
N LYS A 70 15.26 42.73 13.02
CA LYS A 70 16.45 42.90 12.20
C LYS A 70 17.65 42.21 12.86
N ILE A 71 18.24 41.27 12.13
CA ILE A 71 19.44 40.55 12.58
C ILE A 71 20.66 41.36 12.15
N ASP A 72 21.30 42.03 13.09
CA ASP A 72 22.56 42.71 12.84
C ASP A 72 23.71 41.69 12.76
N LYS A 73 24.71 41.99 11.91
CA LYS A 73 25.86 41.11 11.72
C LYS A 73 26.75 41.17 12.94
N PHE A 74 27.11 40.02 13.48
CA PHE A 74 28.11 39.94 14.53
C PHE A 74 29.45 40.36 13.95
N THR A 75 30.16 41.26 14.61
CA THR A 75 31.49 41.73 14.21
C THR A 75 32.56 41.26 15.19
N PRO A 76 33.84 41.22 14.78
CA PRO A 76 34.93 40.87 15.70
C PRO A 76 35.05 41.83 16.90
N GLU A 77 34.51 43.04 16.80
CA GLU A 77 34.51 44.06 17.86
C GLU A 77 33.55 43.70 19.01
N ASP A 78 32.47 42.97 18.70
CA ASP A 78 31.43 42.59 19.66
C ASP A 78 31.92 41.53 20.67
N ASN A 79 32.98 40.80 20.35
CA ASN A 79 33.61 39.85 21.26
C ASN A 79 35.13 40.05 21.35
N PRO A 80 35.59 40.96 22.23
CA PRO A 80 37.01 41.26 22.41
C PRO A 80 37.77 40.15 23.15
N HIS A 81 37.07 39.24 23.83
CA HIS A 81 37.69 38.17 24.61
C HIS A 81 37.65 36.83 23.87
N PRO A 82 38.75 36.05 23.90
CA PRO A 82 38.79 34.75 23.26
C PRO A 82 37.87 33.74 23.98
N LEU A 83 37.33 32.77 23.23
CA LEU A 83 36.57 31.68 23.81
C LEU A 83 37.43 30.88 24.80
N THR A 84 36.88 30.60 25.98
CA THR A 84 37.56 29.85 27.05
C THR A 84 37.61 28.36 26.76
N GLU A 85 36.57 27.82 26.12
CA GLU A 85 36.41 26.39 25.85
C GLU A 85 36.59 26.07 24.36
N GLU A 86 37.04 24.84 24.07
CA GLU A 86 37.17 24.32 22.71
C GLU A 86 35.93 23.49 22.33
N SER A 87 35.29 23.86 21.23
CA SER A 87 34.24 23.08 20.59
C SER A 87 34.80 22.36 19.37
N SER A 88 34.55 21.05 19.28
CA SER A 88 35.01 20.20 18.17
C SER A 88 33.86 19.38 17.61
N PHE A 89 33.71 19.37 16.28
CA PHE A 89 32.73 18.54 15.58
C PHE A 89 33.40 17.71 14.49
N ALA A 90 33.05 16.43 14.43
CA ALA A 90 33.52 15.50 13.42
C ALA A 90 32.35 15.01 12.55
N THR A 91 32.60 14.78 11.27
CA THR A 91 31.65 14.10 10.36
C THR A 91 32.40 13.13 9.46
N LEU A 92 31.92 11.89 9.41
CA LEU A 92 32.43 10.85 8.52
C LEU A 92 31.95 11.08 7.08
N PHE A 93 32.81 10.80 6.10
CA PHE A 93 32.45 10.86 4.68
C PHE A 93 32.67 9.52 3.97
N PRO A 94 31.91 9.25 2.89
CA PRO A 94 32.10 8.03 2.10
C PRO A 94 33.42 8.06 1.31
N LYS A 95 34.08 6.90 1.18
CA LYS A 95 35.36 6.75 0.46
C LYS A 95 35.39 7.35 -0.95
N TYR A 96 34.29 7.26 -1.71
CA TYR A 96 34.23 7.83 -3.07
C TYR A 96 34.34 9.37 -3.10
N ARG A 97 34.13 10.05 -1.97
CA ARG A 97 34.17 11.51 -1.87
C ARG A 97 35.58 12.05 -1.57
N GLU A 98 36.51 11.17 -1.22
CA GLU A 98 37.87 11.50 -0.76
C GLU A 98 38.66 12.33 -1.79
N GLN A 99 38.70 11.90 -3.06
CA GLN A 99 39.44 12.59 -4.12
C GLN A 99 39.01 14.05 -4.23
N TYR A 100 37.70 14.28 -4.30
CA TYR A 100 37.16 15.63 -4.35
C TYR A 100 37.52 16.45 -3.11
N LEU A 101 37.39 15.88 -1.92
CA LEU A 101 37.68 16.59 -0.66
C LEU A 101 39.15 17.00 -0.57
N ARG A 102 40.06 16.12 -1.02
CA ARG A 102 41.50 16.40 -1.07
C ARG A 102 41.81 17.62 -1.93
N ASP A 103 41.18 17.71 -3.12
CA ASP A 103 41.42 18.81 -4.06
C ASP A 103 40.88 20.15 -3.53
N ILE A 104 39.70 20.15 -2.90
CA ILE A 104 39.07 21.39 -2.42
C ILE A 104 39.52 21.82 -1.02
N TRP A 105 40.26 20.98 -0.28
CA TRP A 105 40.49 21.18 1.15
C TRP A 105 41.15 22.53 1.46
N GLY A 106 42.11 22.95 0.63
CA GLY A 106 42.77 24.25 0.79
C GLY A 106 41.80 25.44 0.69
N HIS A 107 40.73 25.33 -0.10
CA HIS A 107 39.69 26.35 -0.14
C HIS A 107 38.80 26.32 1.11
N VAL A 108 38.55 25.13 1.68
CA VAL A 108 37.77 24.96 2.92
C VAL A 108 38.50 25.58 4.11
N THR A 109 39.80 25.30 4.25
CA THR A 109 40.63 25.88 5.32
C THR A 109 40.67 27.40 5.20
N THR A 110 40.94 27.94 4.00
CA THR A 110 40.94 29.39 3.76
C THR A 110 39.60 30.05 4.10
N ALA A 111 38.47 29.40 3.82
CA ALA A 111 37.15 29.94 4.14
C ALA A 111 36.88 29.96 5.66
N LEU A 112 37.27 28.92 6.38
CA LEU A 112 37.04 28.79 7.83
C LEU A 112 38.04 29.59 8.67
N GLU A 113 39.27 29.77 8.19
CA GLU A 113 40.31 30.56 8.85
C GLU A 113 39.91 32.03 9.00
N LYS A 114 39.13 32.59 8.06
CA LYS A 114 38.57 33.94 8.16
C LYS A 114 37.71 34.15 9.41
N HIS A 115 37.11 33.07 9.92
CA HIS A 115 36.29 33.07 11.13
C HIS A 115 37.05 32.50 12.35
N GLY A 116 38.36 32.24 12.21
CA GLY A 116 39.18 31.68 13.28
C GLY A 116 38.87 30.22 13.63
N ILE A 117 38.32 29.45 12.70
CA ILE A 117 38.00 28.02 12.90
C ILE A 117 39.05 27.16 12.20
N SER A 118 39.60 26.17 12.91
CA SER A 118 40.53 25.20 12.31
C SER A 118 39.76 24.02 11.73
N ALA A 119 40.24 23.50 10.60
CA ALA A 119 39.66 22.34 9.94
C ALA A 119 40.75 21.34 9.57
N THR A 120 40.56 20.08 9.94
CA THR A 120 41.46 18.97 9.57
C THR A 120 40.69 17.89 8.82
N LEU A 121 41.35 17.32 7.80
CA LEU A 121 40.84 16.23 6.99
C LEU A 121 41.67 14.99 7.28
N ASP A 122 41.03 13.94 7.79
CA ASP A 122 41.65 12.63 7.95
C ASP A 122 41.17 11.68 6.87
N LEU A 123 42.12 11.19 6.07
CA LEU A 123 41.90 10.27 4.97
C LEU A 123 41.94 8.81 5.41
N VAL A 124 42.55 8.51 6.57
CA VAL A 124 42.64 7.15 7.11
C VAL A 124 41.32 6.75 7.74
N GLU A 125 40.79 7.56 8.66
CA GLU A 125 39.47 7.34 9.23
C GLU A 125 38.33 7.74 8.27
N GLY A 126 38.62 8.58 7.28
CA GLY A 126 37.61 9.15 6.39
C GLY A 126 36.70 10.15 7.12
N SER A 127 37.30 11.02 7.94
CA SER A 127 36.60 11.98 8.79
C SER A 127 37.05 13.42 8.50
N MET A 128 36.12 14.37 8.60
CA MET A 128 36.41 15.80 8.60
C MET A 128 36.12 16.33 9.99
N THR A 129 37.04 17.08 10.58
CA THR A 129 36.84 17.69 11.89
C THR A 129 37.06 19.19 11.84
N VAL A 130 36.16 19.95 12.48
CA VAL A 130 36.25 21.40 12.66
C VAL A 130 36.35 21.70 14.14
N ARG A 131 37.24 22.63 14.52
CA ARG A 131 37.48 23.01 15.91
C ARG A 131 37.55 24.52 16.06
N THR A 132 37.02 25.04 17.16
CA THR A 132 37.21 26.45 17.54
C THR A 132 38.65 26.67 17.99
N THR A 133 39.19 27.85 17.73
CA THR A 133 40.52 28.25 18.20
C THR A 133 40.40 29.45 19.14
N ARG A 134 41.50 29.84 19.78
CA ARG A 134 41.52 31.09 20.59
C ARG A 134 41.29 32.36 19.77
N LYS A 135 41.28 32.27 18.43
CA LYS A 135 41.00 33.40 17.52
C LYS A 135 39.55 33.42 17.04
N THR A 136 38.73 32.44 17.43
CA THR A 136 37.30 32.43 17.10
C THR A 136 36.61 33.53 17.87
N TRP A 137 36.11 34.54 17.15
CA TRP A 137 35.39 35.67 17.74
C TRP A 137 33.88 35.39 17.81
N ASP A 138 33.31 34.74 16.78
CA ASP A 138 31.90 34.37 16.73
C ASP A 138 31.64 32.95 17.30
N PRO A 139 30.89 32.83 18.41
CA PRO A 139 30.57 31.53 19.02
C PRO A 139 29.64 30.66 18.17
N TYR A 140 28.80 31.24 17.29
CA TYR A 140 27.83 30.50 16.48
C TYR A 140 28.44 29.90 15.21
N MET A 141 29.54 30.48 14.70
CA MET A 141 30.18 30.03 13.45
C MET A 141 30.65 28.57 13.47
N ILE A 142 30.93 28.00 14.63
CA ILE A 142 31.26 26.57 14.75
C ILE A 142 30.10 25.66 14.32
N LEU A 143 28.85 26.09 14.53
CA LEU A 143 27.66 25.35 14.11
C LEU A 143 27.48 25.41 12.60
N ASN A 144 27.77 26.56 11.99
CA ASN A 144 27.78 26.72 10.54
C ASN A 144 28.91 25.89 9.89
N ALA A 145 30.10 25.87 10.51
CA ALA A 145 31.23 25.03 10.08
C ALA A 145 30.91 23.53 10.16
N ARG A 146 30.24 23.10 11.25
CA ARG A 146 29.73 21.73 11.38
C ARG A 146 28.75 21.37 10.26
N ASP A 147 27.89 22.31 9.89
CA ASP A 147 26.89 22.08 8.85
C ASP A 147 27.52 22.13 7.44
N LEU A 148 28.58 22.91 7.23
CA LEU A 148 29.44 22.88 6.04
C LEU A 148 30.05 21.48 5.82
N ILE A 149 30.72 20.90 6.82
CA ILE A 149 31.33 19.56 6.67
C ILE A 149 30.27 18.46 6.46
N LYS A 150 29.08 18.59 7.04
CA LYS A 150 27.94 17.69 6.75
C LYS A 150 27.45 17.82 5.31
N LEU A 151 27.42 19.02 4.74
CA LEU A 151 27.03 19.21 3.34
C LEU A 151 28.06 18.61 2.38
N LEU A 152 29.35 18.79 2.68
CA LEU A 152 30.45 18.21 1.90
C LEU A 152 30.42 16.68 1.92
N SER A 153 30.11 16.05 3.07
CA SER A 153 29.93 14.60 3.19
C SER A 153 28.70 14.10 2.43
N ARG A 154 27.71 14.97 2.22
CA ARG A 154 26.54 14.71 1.38
C ARG A 154 26.71 15.11 -0.09
N SER A 155 27.96 15.26 -0.52
CA SER A 155 28.39 15.54 -1.89
C SER A 155 27.78 16.80 -2.51
N VAL A 156 27.50 17.81 -1.69
CA VAL A 156 27.26 19.18 -2.16
C VAL A 156 28.57 19.78 -2.64
N PRO A 157 28.60 20.51 -3.77
CA PRO A 157 29.81 21.18 -4.24
C PRO A 157 30.21 22.33 -3.31
N PHE A 158 31.52 22.54 -3.15
CA PHE A 158 32.09 23.56 -2.26
C PHE A 158 31.53 24.96 -2.48
N GLN A 159 31.49 25.41 -3.75
CA GLN A 159 30.99 26.74 -4.13
C GLN A 159 29.58 27.02 -3.58
N GLN A 160 28.73 26.01 -3.54
CA GLN A 160 27.38 26.13 -2.99
C GLN A 160 27.36 25.95 -1.47
N ALA A 161 28.24 25.08 -0.94
CA ALA A 161 28.31 24.77 0.48
C ALA A 161 28.81 25.96 1.31
N VAL A 162 29.76 26.76 0.81
CA VAL A 162 30.32 27.94 1.51
C VAL A 162 29.26 28.96 1.90
N ARG A 163 28.16 29.04 1.14
CA ARG A 163 27.03 29.93 1.44
C ARG A 163 26.36 29.66 2.79
N ILE A 164 26.65 28.52 3.43
CA ILE A 164 26.17 28.22 4.80
C ILE A 164 26.87 29.06 5.88
N LEU A 165 28.01 29.68 5.55
CA LEU A 165 28.73 30.58 6.46
C LEU A 165 28.08 31.97 6.50
N GLU A 166 27.17 32.28 5.58
CA GLU A 166 26.40 33.52 5.56
C GLU A 166 25.16 33.41 6.45
N ASP A 167 24.84 34.50 7.15
CA ASP A 167 23.64 34.57 7.98
C ASP A 167 22.35 34.44 7.17
N GLY A 168 21.33 33.80 7.77
CA GLY A 168 20.03 33.59 7.14
C GLY A 168 19.96 32.40 6.17
N VAL A 169 21.08 31.76 5.86
CA VAL A 169 21.14 30.49 5.13
C VAL A 169 21.29 29.35 6.13
N ALA A 170 20.40 28.37 6.07
CA ALA A 170 20.49 27.16 6.85
C ALA A 170 20.55 25.93 5.94
N CYS A 171 20.96 24.80 6.52
CA CYS A 171 20.95 23.52 5.83
C CYS A 171 19.92 22.57 6.45
N ASP A 172 19.39 21.67 5.62
CA ASP A 172 18.55 20.59 6.08
C ASP A 172 18.81 19.30 5.29
N VAL A 173 19.12 18.21 6.02
CA VAL A 173 19.39 16.88 5.48
C VAL A 173 18.20 15.96 5.77
N ILE A 174 17.35 15.77 4.75
CA ILE A 174 16.11 15.00 4.86
C ILE A 174 16.40 13.53 4.60
N LYS A 175 16.14 12.67 5.58
CA LYS A 175 16.25 11.22 5.45
C LYS A 175 15.03 10.65 4.73
N ILE A 176 15.25 10.01 3.57
CA ILE A 176 14.18 9.47 2.72
C ILE A 176 14.17 7.92 2.65
N GLY A 177 15.24 7.26 3.08
CA GLY A 177 15.43 5.81 2.90
C GLY A 177 14.36 4.90 3.52
N ASN A 178 13.81 5.26 4.69
CA ASN A 178 12.91 4.38 5.44
C ASN A 178 11.42 4.59 5.16
N ILE A 179 11.07 5.46 4.19
CA ILE A 179 9.67 5.83 3.94
C ILE A 179 8.97 4.77 3.06
N VAL A 180 9.70 4.09 2.18
CA VAL A 180 9.16 3.13 1.21
C VAL A 180 9.86 1.78 1.36
N ARG A 181 9.10 0.72 1.65
CA ARG A 181 9.63 -0.65 1.83
C ARG A 181 10.26 -1.24 0.55
N ASN A 182 9.63 -1.00 -0.60
CA ASN A 182 10.07 -1.60 -1.86
C ASN A 182 11.12 -0.72 -2.56
N LYS A 183 12.31 -1.27 -2.82
CA LYS A 183 13.45 -0.56 -3.44
C LYS A 183 13.10 0.06 -4.80
N GLU A 184 12.42 -0.67 -5.69
CA GLU A 184 12.02 -0.14 -7.01
C GLU A 184 11.07 1.06 -6.91
N ARG A 185 10.11 0.98 -5.98
CA ARG A 185 9.16 2.07 -5.74
C ARG A 185 9.87 3.28 -5.16
N PHE A 186 10.86 3.06 -4.28
CA PHE A 186 11.71 4.11 -3.73
C PHE A 186 12.49 4.82 -4.84
N VAL A 187 13.16 4.08 -5.73
CA VAL A 187 13.92 4.67 -6.86
C VAL A 187 13.00 5.47 -7.78
N LYS A 188 11.82 4.93 -8.14
CA LYS A 188 10.83 5.65 -8.97
C LYS A 188 10.32 6.93 -8.31
N ARG A 189 10.07 6.93 -7.00
CA ARG A 189 9.62 8.14 -6.26
C ARG A 189 10.75 9.15 -6.02
N ARG A 190 11.98 8.69 -5.80
CA ARG A 190 13.17 9.56 -5.73
C ARG A 190 13.42 10.24 -7.08
N GLN A 191 13.38 9.48 -8.17
CA GLN A 191 13.53 10.03 -9.52
C GLN A 191 12.45 11.05 -9.86
N ARG A 192 11.23 10.86 -9.34
CA ARG A 192 10.12 11.82 -9.49
C ARG A 192 10.43 13.21 -8.91
N ILE A 193 11.22 13.28 -7.83
CA ILE A 193 11.64 14.57 -7.22
C ILE A 193 12.59 15.31 -8.18
N ILE A 194 13.51 14.59 -8.82
CA ILE A 194 14.44 15.14 -9.82
C ILE A 194 13.65 15.58 -11.07
N GLY A 195 12.73 14.72 -11.52
CA GLY A 195 11.98 14.92 -12.76
C GLY A 195 12.76 14.53 -14.01
N PRO A 196 12.14 14.59 -15.19
CA PRO A 196 12.84 14.42 -16.46
C PRO A 196 13.82 15.60 -16.65
N ASN A 197 15.07 15.29 -17.00
CA ASN A 197 16.16 16.27 -17.20
C ASN A 197 16.37 17.26 -16.02
N GLY A 198 15.97 16.88 -14.79
CA GLY A 198 16.11 17.77 -13.62
C GLY A 198 15.13 18.95 -13.58
N SER A 199 14.14 19.01 -14.48
CA SER A 199 13.18 20.13 -14.58
C SER A 199 12.39 20.40 -13.30
N THR A 200 11.86 19.35 -12.65
CA THR A 200 11.11 19.45 -11.39
C THR A 200 11.99 20.01 -10.28
N LEU A 201 13.23 19.53 -10.18
CA LEU A 201 14.19 19.99 -9.17
C LEU A 201 14.55 21.45 -9.40
N LYS A 202 14.86 21.85 -10.64
CA LYS A 202 15.20 23.23 -10.96
C LYS A 202 14.03 24.19 -10.70
N ALA A 203 12.80 23.78 -11.01
CA ALA A 203 11.62 24.56 -10.69
C ALA A 203 11.46 24.76 -9.17
N LEU A 204 11.70 23.71 -8.37
CA LEU A 204 11.68 23.82 -6.91
C LEU A 204 12.75 24.78 -6.40
N GLU A 205 13.97 24.72 -6.93
CA GLU A 205 15.05 25.64 -6.55
C GLU A 205 14.69 27.09 -6.83
N LEU A 206 14.14 27.39 -8.00
CA LEU A 206 13.77 28.76 -8.39
C LEU A 206 12.59 29.32 -7.59
N LEU A 207 11.62 28.46 -7.23
CA LEU A 207 10.46 28.88 -6.45
C LEU A 207 10.81 29.13 -4.99
N THR A 208 11.65 28.28 -4.40
CA THR A 208 11.97 28.31 -2.97
C THR A 208 13.23 29.12 -2.65
N GLY A 209 14.07 29.42 -3.66
CA GLY A 209 15.39 30.01 -3.45
C GLY A 209 16.38 29.06 -2.75
N CYS A 210 16.00 27.78 -2.59
CA CYS A 210 16.85 26.76 -1.99
C CYS A 210 17.68 26.06 -3.06
N PHE A 211 18.86 25.58 -2.66
CA PHE A 211 19.61 24.56 -3.40
C PHE A 211 19.21 23.17 -2.93
N ILE A 212 18.97 22.24 -3.85
CA ILE A 212 18.45 20.90 -3.53
C ILE A 212 19.33 19.84 -4.21
N MET A 213 19.94 18.97 -3.40
CA MET A 213 20.75 17.86 -3.87
C MET A 213 20.11 16.53 -3.47
N VAL A 214 19.63 15.77 -4.44
CA VAL A 214 19.02 14.43 -4.22
C VAL A 214 20.08 13.36 -4.43
N GLN A 215 20.53 12.71 -3.35
CA GLN A 215 21.56 11.67 -3.43
C GLN A 215 21.29 10.48 -2.51
N GLY A 216 21.31 9.27 -3.09
CA GLY A 216 21.16 8.03 -2.33
C GLY A 216 19.85 7.98 -1.55
N ASN A 217 19.96 7.91 -0.23
CA ASN A 217 18.84 7.78 0.72
C ASN A 217 18.52 9.08 1.46
N THR A 218 19.11 10.20 1.05
CA THR A 218 18.86 11.51 1.66
C THR A 218 18.71 12.58 0.60
N VAL A 219 18.06 13.68 0.97
CA VAL A 219 17.98 14.90 0.16
C VAL A 219 18.57 16.03 1.00
N SER A 220 19.66 16.62 0.52
CA SER A 220 20.30 17.77 1.17
C SER A 220 19.72 19.04 0.58
N THR A 221 19.38 20.00 1.43
CA THR A 221 18.76 21.26 1.03
C THR A 221 19.46 22.40 1.75
N MET A 222 19.62 23.54 1.08
CA MET A 222 20.22 24.75 1.65
C MET A 222 19.41 25.97 1.25
N GLY A 223 19.22 26.92 2.15
CA GLY A 223 18.53 28.17 1.86
C GLY A 223 17.83 28.78 3.08
N PRO A 224 16.87 29.68 2.87
CA PRO A 224 16.21 30.38 3.97
C PRO A 224 15.26 29.46 4.76
N TYR A 225 15.09 29.74 6.05
CA TYR A 225 14.34 28.89 6.99
C TYR A 225 12.89 28.59 6.59
N LYS A 226 12.17 29.57 6.02
CA LYS A 226 10.78 29.40 5.58
C LYS A 226 10.70 28.35 4.45
N SER A 227 11.56 28.51 3.45
CA SER A 227 11.63 27.65 2.28
C SER A 227 12.07 26.22 2.62
N LEU A 228 13.00 26.04 3.58
CA LEU A 228 13.43 24.70 4.01
C LEU A 228 12.26 23.87 4.56
N LYS A 229 11.36 24.49 5.34
CA LYS A 229 10.14 23.82 5.84
C LYS A 229 9.24 23.37 4.70
N GLU A 230 9.08 24.20 3.67
CA GLU A 230 8.29 23.86 2.49
C GLU A 230 8.92 22.72 1.70
N VAL A 231 10.22 22.79 1.40
CA VAL A 231 10.95 21.74 0.67
C VAL A 231 10.88 20.42 1.43
N ARG A 232 11.06 20.43 2.75
CA ARG A 232 10.89 19.24 3.59
C ARG A 232 9.50 18.62 3.44
N ARG A 233 8.45 19.43 3.46
CA ARG A 233 7.07 18.95 3.26
C ARG A 233 6.92 18.30 1.88
N ILE A 234 7.40 18.97 0.83
CA ILE A 234 7.31 18.50 -0.57
C ILE A 234 8.02 17.16 -0.77
N VAL A 235 9.24 17.02 -0.23
CA VAL A 235 10.04 15.79 -0.35
C VAL A 235 9.34 14.62 0.35
N LEU A 236 8.84 14.82 1.57
CA LEU A 236 8.13 13.79 2.32
C LEU A 236 6.81 13.40 1.64
N ASP A 237 6.03 14.36 1.18
CA ASP A 237 4.75 14.13 0.49
C ASP A 237 4.95 13.41 -0.86
N CYS A 238 6.02 13.74 -1.58
CA CYS A 238 6.40 13.03 -2.81
C CYS A 238 6.62 11.52 -2.54
N LEU A 239 7.27 11.20 -1.42
CA LEU A 239 7.51 9.83 -0.99
C LEU A 239 6.26 9.16 -0.46
N HIS A 240 5.29 9.91 0.08
CA HIS A 240 3.95 9.45 0.43
C HIS A 240 2.96 9.34 -0.76
N ASN A 241 3.49 9.23 -1.99
CA ASN A 241 2.73 9.01 -3.21
C ASN A 241 1.96 10.23 -3.75
N ILE A 242 2.25 11.44 -3.26
CA ILE A 242 1.80 12.67 -3.89
C ILE A 242 2.82 13.03 -4.99
N HIS A 243 2.42 13.75 -6.04
CA HIS A 243 3.34 14.18 -7.10
C HIS A 243 3.86 15.59 -6.79
N PRO A 244 5.18 15.88 -6.91
CA PRO A 244 5.74 17.19 -6.54
C PRO A 244 5.16 18.35 -7.37
N ILE A 245 4.73 18.07 -8.62
CA ILE A 245 4.02 19.05 -9.47
C ILE A 245 2.83 19.72 -8.76
N TYR A 246 2.10 19.02 -7.89
CA TYR A 246 0.99 19.64 -7.16
C TYR A 246 1.48 20.73 -6.20
N HIS A 247 2.58 20.48 -5.50
CA HIS A 247 3.18 21.48 -4.64
C HIS A 247 3.89 22.58 -5.41
N ILE A 248 4.47 22.28 -6.58
CA ILE A 248 5.02 23.32 -7.46
C ILE A 248 3.90 24.31 -7.86
N LYS A 249 2.75 23.79 -8.30
CA LYS A 249 1.59 24.64 -8.62
C LYS A 249 1.09 25.41 -7.40
N GLU A 250 1.04 24.77 -6.24
CA GLU A 250 0.68 25.42 -4.97
C GLU A 250 1.63 26.58 -4.64
N LEU A 251 2.94 26.38 -4.78
CA LEU A 251 3.96 27.42 -4.54
C LEU A 251 3.88 28.56 -5.56
N MET A 252 3.62 28.25 -6.83
CA MET A 252 3.40 29.27 -7.85
C MET A 252 2.20 30.16 -7.49
N ILE A 253 1.06 29.55 -7.13
CA ILE A 253 -0.14 30.29 -6.74
C ILE A 253 0.10 31.11 -5.47
N LYS A 254 0.77 30.53 -4.46
CA LYS A 254 1.13 31.26 -3.23
C LYS A 254 2.03 32.46 -3.51
N ARG A 255 2.99 32.33 -4.41
CA ARG A 255 3.91 33.42 -4.77
C ARG A 255 3.20 34.54 -5.52
N GLU A 256 2.22 34.22 -6.37
CA GLU A 256 1.39 35.24 -7.02
C GLU A 256 0.44 35.92 -6.01
N LEU A 257 -0.26 35.15 -5.16
CA LEU A 257 -1.14 35.71 -4.11
C LEU A 257 -0.38 36.57 -3.10
N ALA A 258 0.86 36.24 -2.79
CA ALA A 258 1.69 37.03 -1.88
C ALA A 258 2.07 38.41 -2.43
N LYS A 259 1.97 38.64 -3.75
CA LYS A 259 2.19 39.98 -4.34
C LYS A 259 1.02 40.93 -4.07
N ASP A 260 -0.17 40.39 -3.85
CA ASP A 260 -1.38 41.18 -3.62
C ASP A 260 -1.50 41.57 -2.13
N PRO A 261 -1.37 42.86 -1.75
CA PRO A 261 -1.39 43.27 -0.35
C PRO A 261 -2.76 43.09 0.32
N LYS A 262 -3.85 43.08 -0.47
CA LYS A 262 -5.23 42.96 0.03
C LYS A 262 -5.53 41.60 0.67
N LEU A 263 -4.91 40.53 0.16
CA LEU A 263 -5.16 39.16 0.61
C LEU A 263 -4.13 38.67 1.65
N ALA A 264 -3.18 39.52 2.08
CA ALA A 264 -2.10 39.09 2.97
C ALA A 264 -2.58 38.56 4.33
N ASN A 265 -3.68 39.09 4.86
CA ASN A 265 -4.23 38.72 6.17
C ASN A 265 -5.33 37.64 6.09
N GLU A 266 -5.73 37.22 4.89
CA GLU A 266 -6.80 36.24 4.67
C GLU A 266 -6.25 34.82 4.43
N SER A 267 -7.03 33.79 4.76
CA SER A 267 -6.65 32.41 4.45
C SER A 267 -6.72 32.12 2.95
N TRP A 268 -5.64 31.59 2.38
CA TRP A 268 -5.54 31.26 0.95
C TRP A 268 -6.11 29.89 0.55
N ASP A 269 -6.65 29.11 1.49
CA ASP A 269 -7.12 27.72 1.25
C ASP A 269 -8.17 27.58 0.15
N ARG A 270 -8.87 28.66 -0.18
CA ARG A 270 -9.84 28.73 -1.29
C ARG A 270 -9.17 28.64 -2.66
N PHE A 271 -7.99 29.23 -2.79
CA PHE A 271 -7.24 29.33 -4.06
C PHE A 271 -6.28 28.16 -4.26
N LEU A 272 -5.92 27.45 -3.19
CA LEU A 272 -5.01 26.31 -3.26
C LEU A 272 -5.67 25.10 -3.93
N PRO A 273 -4.99 24.44 -4.89
CA PRO A 273 -5.48 23.20 -5.50
C PRO A 273 -5.56 22.06 -4.47
N LYS A 274 -6.78 21.62 -4.14
CA LYS A 274 -6.99 20.48 -3.23
C LYS A 274 -6.92 19.16 -3.97
N PHE A 275 -5.90 18.35 -3.68
CA PHE A 275 -5.79 17.00 -4.23
C PHE A 275 -6.82 16.07 -3.58
N LYS A 276 -7.88 15.70 -4.31
CA LYS A 276 -8.83 14.67 -3.88
C LYS A 276 -8.27 13.29 -4.25
N LYS A 277 -7.97 12.47 -3.25
CA LYS A 277 -7.63 11.05 -3.45
C LYS A 277 -8.86 10.34 -4.03
N LYS A 278 -8.90 10.15 -5.34
CA LYS A 278 -9.92 9.32 -6.00
C LYS A 278 -9.64 7.85 -5.64
N ASN A 279 -10.28 7.35 -4.59
CA ASN A 279 -10.31 5.91 -4.31
C ASN A 279 -11.34 5.26 -5.24
N VAL A 280 -11.03 5.23 -6.54
CA VAL A 280 -11.90 4.58 -7.53
C VAL A 280 -11.97 3.11 -7.15
N LYS A 281 -13.15 2.68 -6.69
CA LYS A 281 -13.39 1.27 -6.37
C LYS A 281 -13.17 0.48 -7.66
N SER A 282 -12.24 -0.47 -7.64
CA SER A 282 -12.05 -1.41 -8.75
C SER A 282 -13.39 -2.06 -9.11
N LYS A 283 -13.66 -2.26 -10.41
CA LYS A 283 -14.82 -3.03 -10.86
C LYS A 283 -14.79 -4.38 -10.14
N LYS A 284 -15.91 -4.75 -9.50
CA LYS A 284 -16.07 -6.08 -8.95
C LYS A 284 -15.83 -7.08 -10.10
N PRO A 285 -14.97 -8.09 -9.93
CA PRO A 285 -14.78 -9.09 -10.97
C PRO A 285 -16.14 -9.73 -11.26
N SER A 286 -16.59 -9.63 -12.51
CA SER A 286 -17.76 -10.37 -12.96
C SER A 286 -17.46 -11.86 -12.84
N ALA A 287 -18.41 -12.62 -12.31
CA ALA A 287 -18.24 -14.04 -11.99
C ALA A 287 -18.13 -14.96 -13.23
N SER A 288 -17.76 -14.45 -14.40
CA SER A 288 -17.87 -15.14 -15.70
C SER A 288 -16.54 -15.49 -16.37
N SER A 289 -15.39 -15.37 -15.72
CA SER A 289 -14.12 -15.86 -16.28
C SER A 289 -13.39 -16.80 -15.32
N LEU A 290 -13.79 -18.06 -15.36
CA LEU A 290 -12.93 -19.17 -14.98
C LEU A 290 -12.13 -19.58 -16.24
N PRO A 291 -10.79 -19.72 -16.18
CA PRO A 291 -10.07 -20.41 -17.24
C PRO A 291 -10.38 -21.92 -17.12
N SER A 292 -11.06 -22.46 -18.14
CA SER A 292 -11.19 -23.91 -18.32
C SER A 292 -9.81 -24.46 -18.67
N ALA A 293 -9.22 -25.25 -17.76
CA ALA A 293 -8.07 -26.06 -18.08
C ALA A 293 -8.52 -27.29 -18.90
N ALA A 294 -7.70 -27.63 -19.91
CA ALA A 294 -7.74 -28.82 -20.76
C ALA A 294 -8.58 -28.78 -22.06
N SER A 295 -7.92 -28.46 -23.17
CA SER A 295 -7.84 -29.37 -24.34
C SER A 295 -6.67 -28.95 -25.24
N ALA A 296 -5.62 -29.76 -25.28
CA ALA A 296 -4.60 -29.71 -26.31
C ALA A 296 -5.15 -30.29 -27.62
N GLY A 297 -4.90 -29.63 -28.76
CA GLY A 297 -5.18 -30.20 -30.09
C GLY A 297 -5.26 -29.19 -31.24
N LEU A 298 -4.13 -29.01 -31.92
CA LEU A 298 -3.92 -28.74 -33.37
C LEU A 298 -4.48 -27.48 -34.08
N SER A 299 -3.51 -26.64 -34.49
CA SER A 299 -3.28 -26.03 -35.82
C SER A 299 -4.40 -25.28 -36.57
N SER A 300 -4.20 -23.97 -36.76
CA SER A 300 -3.86 -23.37 -38.07
C SER A 300 -3.56 -21.87 -37.93
N THR A 301 -2.61 -21.39 -38.72
CA THR A 301 -2.15 -19.99 -38.84
C THR A 301 -3.21 -19.08 -39.48
N PRO A 302 -3.14 -17.76 -39.24
CA PRO A 302 -3.58 -16.83 -40.27
C PRO A 302 -2.52 -15.77 -40.60
N THR A 303 -2.31 -15.63 -41.91
CA THR A 303 -1.58 -14.58 -42.60
C THR A 303 -2.32 -13.25 -42.48
N ALA A 304 -1.55 -12.17 -42.31
CA ALA A 304 -2.04 -10.80 -42.28
C ALA A 304 -2.35 -10.27 -43.69
N THR A 305 -3.51 -9.64 -43.86
CA THR A 305 -3.71 -8.50 -44.78
C THR A 305 -4.84 -7.63 -44.23
N GLY A 306 -4.60 -6.34 -44.08
CA GLY A 306 -5.60 -5.36 -43.62
C GLY A 306 -6.50 -4.87 -44.74
N ALA A 307 -7.67 -4.34 -44.36
CA ALA A 307 -8.33 -3.23 -45.04
C ALA A 307 -9.44 -2.66 -44.14
N ASN A 308 -9.50 -1.34 -44.19
CA ASN A 308 -10.36 -0.43 -43.45
C ASN A 308 -11.71 -0.28 -44.15
N ALA A 309 -12.84 -0.25 -43.43
CA ALA A 309 -14.08 0.32 -43.95
C ALA A 309 -15.07 0.69 -42.82
N THR A 310 -15.26 1.99 -42.72
CA THR A 310 -16.31 2.74 -42.04
C THR A 310 -17.72 2.28 -42.45
N SER A 311 -18.65 2.17 -41.50
CA SER A 311 -20.03 2.64 -41.71
C SER A 311 -20.78 2.83 -40.40
N SER A 312 -21.31 4.03 -40.26
CA SER A 312 -22.34 4.48 -39.34
C SER A 312 -23.70 3.95 -39.75
N SER A 313 -24.55 3.55 -38.78
CA SER A 313 -25.83 4.22 -38.47
C SER A 313 -26.82 3.34 -37.70
N ALA A 314 -27.37 3.96 -36.66
CA ALA A 314 -28.69 3.83 -36.05
C ALA A 314 -29.51 2.52 -36.14
N SER A 315 -29.92 2.03 -34.98
CA SER A 315 -31.35 1.89 -34.66
C SER A 315 -31.57 1.70 -33.15
N ALA A 316 -32.41 2.56 -32.60
CA ALA A 316 -32.96 2.44 -31.27
C ALA A 316 -34.05 1.34 -31.25
N SER A 317 -34.17 0.60 -30.14
CA SER A 317 -35.44 0.40 -29.44
C SER A 317 -35.29 -0.47 -28.19
N ALA A 318 -35.83 0.10 -27.10
CA ALA A 318 -36.36 -0.46 -25.86
C ALA A 318 -36.36 -1.98 -25.62
N ARG A 319 -35.95 -2.35 -24.40
CA ARG A 319 -36.63 -3.28 -23.46
C ARG A 319 -35.94 -3.15 -22.10
N ALA A 320 -36.55 -2.42 -21.17
CA ALA A 320 -37.54 -2.89 -20.20
C ALA A 320 -36.88 -3.60 -18.99
N SER A 321 -37.14 -2.98 -17.86
CA SER A 321 -36.71 -3.25 -16.49
C SER A 321 -37.04 -4.67 -16.03
N ALA A 322 -36.06 -5.35 -15.44
CA ALA A 322 -36.29 -6.47 -14.53
C ALA A 322 -35.38 -6.28 -13.32
N ASP A 323 -35.92 -5.61 -12.32
CA ASP A 323 -35.38 -5.51 -10.97
C ASP A 323 -35.59 -6.87 -10.29
N ALA A 324 -34.58 -7.75 -10.40
CA ALA A 324 -34.51 -8.98 -9.64
C ALA A 324 -33.42 -8.80 -8.59
N ALA A 325 -33.84 -8.75 -7.32
CA ALA A 325 -32.99 -8.65 -6.14
C ALA A 325 -31.90 -9.73 -6.12
N ALA A 326 -30.73 -9.41 -6.70
CA ALA A 326 -29.57 -10.27 -6.70
C ALA A 326 -28.90 -10.23 -5.32
N GLN A 327 -29.03 -11.32 -4.57
CA GLN A 327 -28.28 -11.52 -3.33
C GLN A 327 -26.77 -11.36 -3.59
N PRO A 328 -26.02 -10.74 -2.66
CA PRO A 328 -24.59 -10.51 -2.85
C PRO A 328 -23.84 -11.85 -2.99
N PRO A 329 -22.92 -12.00 -3.97
CA PRO A 329 -22.18 -13.25 -4.15
C PRO A 329 -21.39 -13.59 -2.87
N LYS A 330 -21.54 -14.82 -2.39
CA LYS A 330 -20.83 -15.35 -1.21
C LYS A 330 -19.33 -15.06 -1.37
N LYS A 331 -18.75 -14.28 -0.43
CA LYS A 331 -17.31 -13.99 -0.40
C LYS A 331 -16.56 -15.32 -0.43
N LYS A 332 -15.75 -15.58 -1.46
CA LYS A 332 -14.87 -16.75 -1.53
C LYS A 332 -14.09 -16.84 -0.22
N GLN A 333 -14.30 -17.92 0.54
CA GLN A 333 -13.57 -18.17 1.78
C GLN A 333 -12.07 -18.22 1.44
N LYS A 334 -11.25 -17.52 2.22
CA LYS A 334 -9.78 -17.49 2.00
C LYS A 334 -9.25 -18.90 2.22
N LYS A 335 -8.43 -19.41 1.30
CA LYS A 335 -7.77 -20.71 1.46
C LYS A 335 -6.96 -20.68 2.77
N THR A 336 -7.26 -21.59 3.69
CA THR A 336 -6.53 -21.74 4.95
C THR A 336 -5.10 -22.17 4.63
N TYR A 337 -4.11 -21.49 5.23
CA TYR A 337 -2.72 -21.88 5.06
C TYR A 337 -2.50 -23.24 5.72
N THR A 338 -2.23 -24.25 4.91
CA THR A 338 -1.76 -25.56 5.35
C THR A 338 -0.24 -25.59 5.11
N PRO A 339 0.57 -25.89 6.14
CA PRO A 339 2.02 -25.97 6.00
C PRO A 339 2.46 -27.16 5.15
N PHE A 340 1.56 -28.15 4.94
CA PHE A 340 1.81 -29.30 4.10
C PHE A 340 1.44 -28.98 2.66
N PRO A 341 2.33 -29.26 1.68
CA PRO A 341 1.96 -29.16 0.28
C PRO A 341 0.86 -30.17 -0.04
N PRO A 342 -0.04 -29.88 -1.00
CA PRO A 342 -0.98 -30.87 -1.48
C PRO A 342 -0.21 -32.06 -2.10
N PRO A 343 -0.78 -33.28 -2.07
CA PRO A 343 -0.16 -34.42 -2.73
C PRO A 343 0.04 -34.12 -4.22
N GLN A 344 1.17 -34.55 -4.77
CA GLN A 344 1.42 -34.45 -6.21
C GLN A 344 0.37 -35.28 -6.94
N GLN A 345 -0.05 -34.84 -8.12
CA GLN A 345 -0.94 -35.66 -8.94
C GLN A 345 -0.14 -36.89 -9.40
N PRO A 346 -0.63 -38.13 -9.16
CA PRO A 346 0.09 -39.33 -9.56
C PRO A 346 0.29 -39.32 -11.08
N SER A 347 1.43 -39.82 -11.54
CA SER A 347 1.69 -39.92 -12.97
C SER A 347 0.76 -40.95 -13.61
N LYS A 348 0.61 -40.92 -14.94
CA LYS A 348 -0.13 -41.97 -15.66
C LYS A 348 0.44 -43.36 -15.38
N ILE A 349 1.73 -43.47 -15.11
CA ILE A 349 2.41 -44.71 -14.77
C ILE A 349 2.00 -45.15 -13.37
N ASP A 350 1.94 -44.23 -12.40
CA ASP A 350 1.51 -44.53 -11.03
C ASP A 350 0.03 -44.97 -11.00
N LEU A 351 -0.85 -44.31 -11.74
CA LEU A 351 -2.25 -44.72 -11.91
C LEU A 351 -2.37 -46.12 -12.55
N GLN A 352 -1.47 -46.46 -13.49
CA GLN A 352 -1.43 -47.78 -14.12
C GLN A 352 -0.85 -48.85 -13.18
N LEU A 353 0.12 -48.49 -12.33
CA LEU A 353 0.68 -49.36 -11.30
C LEU A 353 -0.35 -49.64 -10.19
N GLU A 354 -1.07 -48.61 -9.73
CA GLU A 354 -2.14 -48.70 -8.74
C GLU A 354 -3.35 -49.51 -9.22
N SER A 355 -3.75 -49.34 -10.50
CA SER A 355 -4.85 -50.12 -11.10
C SER A 355 -4.45 -51.55 -11.50
N GLY A 356 -3.16 -51.90 -11.41
CA GLY A 356 -2.63 -53.18 -11.87
C GLY A 356 -2.61 -53.34 -13.40
N GLU A 357 -3.12 -52.35 -14.14
CA GLU A 357 -3.14 -52.35 -15.61
C GLU A 357 -1.72 -52.25 -16.20
N TYR A 358 -0.75 -51.76 -15.45
CA TYR A 358 0.65 -51.71 -15.89
C TYR A 358 1.23 -53.11 -16.16
N PHE A 359 0.84 -54.10 -15.36
CA PHE A 359 1.39 -55.46 -15.42
C PHE A 359 0.73 -56.35 -16.48
N LEU A 360 -0.47 -55.99 -16.97
CA LEU A 360 -1.20 -56.78 -17.97
C LEU A 360 -0.60 -56.63 -19.37
N LYS A 361 -0.45 -57.74 -20.09
CA LYS A 361 0.01 -57.73 -21.49
C LYS A 361 -1.06 -57.11 -22.40
N PRO A 362 -0.71 -56.49 -23.54
CA PRO A 362 -1.68 -55.88 -24.46
C PRO A 362 -2.80 -56.84 -24.92
N LYS A 363 -2.51 -58.13 -25.07
CA LYS A 363 -3.50 -59.16 -25.41
C LYS A 363 -4.52 -59.38 -24.29
N GLU A 364 -4.07 -59.41 -23.04
CA GLU A 364 -4.91 -59.60 -21.86
C GLU A 364 -5.79 -58.37 -21.60
N LYS A 365 -5.25 -57.16 -21.83
CA LYS A 365 -6.01 -55.91 -21.80
C LYS A 365 -7.18 -55.93 -22.78
N LYS A 366 -6.92 -56.36 -24.03
CA LYS A 366 -7.94 -56.48 -25.07
C LYS A 366 -9.02 -57.51 -24.72
N ALA A 367 -8.61 -58.68 -24.21
CA ALA A 367 -9.55 -59.71 -23.77
C ALA A 367 -10.46 -59.23 -22.61
N GLN A 368 -9.91 -58.47 -21.65
CA GLN A 368 -10.71 -57.87 -20.58
C GLN A 368 -11.65 -56.78 -21.10
N GLU A 369 -11.22 -55.98 -22.08
CA GLU A 369 -12.05 -54.96 -22.72
C GLU A 369 -13.22 -55.60 -23.49
N ASP A 370 -12.95 -56.64 -24.26
CA ASP A 370 -13.96 -57.40 -25.00
C ASP A 370 -14.97 -58.06 -24.03
N ALA A 371 -14.50 -58.68 -22.95
CA ALA A 371 -15.37 -59.23 -21.90
C ALA A 371 -16.22 -58.14 -21.20
N LYS A 372 -15.64 -56.95 -20.93
CA LYS A 372 -16.40 -55.79 -20.40
C LYS A 372 -17.45 -55.32 -21.41
N ARG A 373 -17.14 -55.34 -22.70
CA ARG A 373 -18.06 -54.94 -23.78
C ARG A 373 -19.20 -55.96 -23.94
N GLU A 374 -18.91 -57.26 -23.86
CA GLU A 374 -19.91 -58.32 -23.89
C GLU A 374 -20.85 -58.25 -22.68
N LYS A 375 -20.33 -58.02 -21.47
CA LYS A 375 -21.14 -57.79 -20.26
C LYS A 375 -22.07 -56.59 -20.42
N LYS A 376 -21.55 -55.45 -20.89
CA LYS A 376 -22.37 -54.25 -21.19
C LYS A 376 -23.43 -54.53 -22.26
N GLN A 377 -23.12 -55.33 -23.28
CA GLN A 377 -24.08 -55.72 -24.30
C GLN A 377 -25.16 -56.65 -23.74
N ALA A 378 -24.80 -57.61 -22.89
CA ALA A 378 -25.73 -58.50 -22.21
C ALA A 378 -26.67 -57.71 -21.29
N GLU A 379 -26.14 -56.79 -20.48
CA GLU A 379 -26.93 -55.89 -19.63
C GLU A 379 -27.91 -55.06 -20.45
N LYS A 380 -27.47 -54.45 -21.56
CA LYS A 380 -28.37 -53.70 -22.46
C LYS A 380 -29.43 -54.59 -23.10
N ARG A 381 -29.10 -55.84 -23.45
CA ARG A 381 -30.07 -56.82 -23.98
C ARG A 381 -31.10 -57.17 -22.92
N VAL A 382 -30.68 -57.38 -21.67
CA VAL A 382 -31.58 -57.63 -20.53
C VAL A 382 -32.45 -56.40 -20.26
N GLN A 383 -31.88 -55.19 -20.27
CA GLN A 383 -32.65 -53.94 -20.11
C GLN A 383 -33.70 -53.78 -21.21
N LYS A 384 -33.32 -54.01 -22.48
CA LYS A 384 -34.26 -53.97 -23.61
C LYS A 384 -35.33 -55.06 -23.53
N GLN A 385 -34.98 -56.26 -23.07
CA GLN A 385 -35.94 -57.34 -22.86
C GLN A 385 -36.90 -57.01 -21.72
N ALA A 386 -36.41 -56.42 -20.62
CA ALA A 386 -37.24 -55.95 -19.51
C ALA A 386 -38.15 -54.79 -19.93
N GLU A 387 -37.66 -53.86 -20.75
CA GLU A 387 -38.45 -52.77 -21.33
C GLU A 387 -39.52 -53.31 -22.29
N ARG A 388 -39.17 -54.27 -23.15
CA ARG A 388 -40.11 -54.95 -24.05
C ARG A 388 -41.14 -55.79 -23.29
N ALA A 389 -40.76 -56.47 -22.22
CA ALA A 389 -41.67 -57.22 -21.36
C ALA A 389 -42.65 -56.30 -20.62
N LYS A 390 -42.18 -55.14 -20.15
CA LYS A 390 -43.04 -54.09 -19.58
C LYS A 390 -44.05 -53.54 -20.59
N ALA A 391 -43.70 -53.49 -21.88
CA ALA A 391 -44.61 -53.06 -22.94
C ALA A 391 -45.65 -54.14 -23.35
N TYR A 392 -45.42 -55.42 -23.04
CA TYR A 392 -46.33 -56.53 -23.36
C TYR A 392 -47.30 -56.90 -22.23
N VAL A 393 -47.08 -56.38 -21.01
CA VAL A 393 -48.08 -56.46 -19.95
C VAL A 393 -49.03 -55.29 -20.15
N ALA A 394 -50.28 -55.59 -20.48
CA ALA A 394 -51.32 -54.57 -20.59
C ALA A 394 -51.34 -53.75 -19.29
N PRO A 395 -51.32 -52.41 -19.36
CA PRO A 395 -51.59 -51.58 -18.20
C PRO A 395 -52.91 -52.04 -17.59
N VAL A 396 -52.92 -52.29 -16.27
CA VAL A 396 -54.15 -52.72 -15.60
C VAL A 396 -55.13 -51.55 -15.63
N GLU A 397 -56.22 -51.69 -16.38
CA GLU A 397 -57.33 -50.74 -16.44
C GLU A 397 -58.42 -51.15 -15.44
N ASP A 398 -58.85 -50.23 -14.58
CA ASP A 398 -59.99 -50.41 -13.67
C ASP A 398 -61.32 -50.38 -14.46
N ALA A 399 -62.20 -51.36 -14.23
CA ALA A 399 -63.34 -51.72 -15.07
C ALA A 399 -64.57 -50.78 -15.03
N VAL A 400 -65.27 -50.61 -16.18
CA VAL A 400 -66.71 -50.24 -16.26
C VAL A 400 -67.39 -50.91 -17.49
N ALA A 401 -68.67 -51.31 -17.34
CA ALA A 401 -69.42 -52.32 -18.13
C ALA A 401 -70.42 -51.82 -19.20
N SER A 402 -70.83 -52.70 -20.16
CA SER A 402 -72.21 -52.95 -20.75
C SER A 402 -72.15 -53.53 -22.20
N LYS A 403 -72.58 -54.79 -22.49
CA LYS A 403 -73.86 -55.35 -23.06
C LYS A 403 -74.36 -54.67 -24.37
N ASP A 404 -74.59 -55.35 -25.52
CA ASP A 404 -75.62 -56.38 -25.77
C ASP A 404 -75.40 -57.24 -27.07
N SER A 405 -76.21 -58.30 -27.23
CA SER A 405 -76.11 -59.49 -28.13
C SER A 405 -77.12 -59.38 -29.33
N GLN A 406 -77.16 -60.16 -30.44
CA GLN A 406 -77.37 -61.62 -30.59
C GLN A 406 -77.41 -62.08 -32.09
N GLU A 407 -76.88 -63.29 -32.36
CA GLU A 407 -77.36 -64.43 -33.22
C GLU A 407 -77.66 -64.30 -34.74
N GLY A 408 -77.36 -65.27 -35.63
CA GLY A 408 -76.71 -66.59 -35.52
C GLY A 408 -76.82 -67.44 -36.81
N LYS A 409 -75.92 -68.43 -37.00
CA LYS A 409 -76.18 -69.72 -37.70
C LYS A 409 -75.13 -70.77 -37.30
N ALA A 410 -75.62 -71.84 -36.67
CA ALA A 410 -74.96 -73.08 -36.24
C ALA A 410 -74.60 -73.99 -37.46
N LYS A 411 -73.87 -75.12 -37.45
CA LYS A 411 -73.31 -76.12 -36.51
C LYS A 411 -72.49 -77.07 -37.44
N LYS A 412 -71.32 -77.67 -37.13
CA LYS A 412 -71.14 -78.96 -36.43
C LYS A 412 -69.79 -79.61 -36.87
N LYS A 413 -68.86 -79.84 -35.95
CA LYS A 413 -68.38 -81.21 -35.63
C LYS A 413 -67.59 -81.22 -34.32
N LYS A 414 -68.16 -81.94 -33.37
CA LYS A 414 -67.70 -82.28 -32.03
C LYS A 414 -66.84 -83.55 -32.12
N LYS A 415 -65.74 -83.63 -31.38
CA LYS A 415 -65.35 -84.87 -30.70
C LYS A 415 -64.49 -84.56 -29.48
N ASP A 416 -65.12 -84.80 -28.34
CA ASP A 416 -64.51 -84.88 -27.01
C ASP A 416 -63.43 -85.96 -26.96
N ARG A 417 -62.42 -85.77 -26.12
CA ARG A 417 -62.04 -86.82 -25.16
C ARG A 417 -61.43 -86.18 -23.91
N ASP A 418 -62.16 -86.39 -22.83
CA ASP A 418 -61.89 -86.01 -21.45
C ASP A 418 -60.89 -86.98 -20.77
N GLU A 419 -60.31 -86.48 -19.66
CA GLU A 419 -59.85 -87.16 -18.43
C GLU A 419 -58.85 -88.35 -18.51
N SER A 420 -57.89 -88.57 -17.59
CA SER A 420 -57.74 -88.20 -16.18
C SER A 420 -56.32 -88.53 -15.67
N ALA A 421 -55.86 -87.75 -14.67
CA ALA A 421 -55.10 -88.10 -13.45
C ALA A 421 -53.98 -89.18 -13.45
N THR A 422 -52.82 -88.83 -12.84
CA THR A 422 -52.31 -89.39 -11.55
C THR A 422 -50.76 -89.46 -11.48
N GLY A 423 -50.19 -88.98 -10.36
CA GLY A 423 -48.91 -89.43 -9.78
C GLY A 423 -47.64 -88.72 -10.30
N GLN A 424 -46.57 -88.47 -9.55
CA GLN A 424 -46.18 -88.84 -8.19
C GLN A 424 -45.00 -87.92 -7.77
N LYS A 425 -45.12 -87.31 -6.59
CA LYS A 425 -44.17 -87.33 -5.45
C LYS A 425 -42.67 -87.65 -5.74
N ARG A 426 -41.76 -86.76 -5.31
CA ARG A 426 -40.63 -86.99 -4.33
C ARG A 426 -39.71 -85.74 -4.29
N LYS A 427 -39.58 -85.04 -3.13
CA LYS A 427 -38.56 -85.22 -2.05
C LYS A 427 -37.13 -85.05 -2.61
N ARG A 428 -36.27 -84.14 -2.16
CA ARG A 428 -35.73 -83.84 -0.81
C ARG A 428 -34.70 -82.68 -1.01
N SER A 429 -34.67 -81.57 -0.27
CA SER A 429 -34.25 -81.34 1.13
C SER A 429 -32.75 -80.97 1.29
N VAL A 430 -32.51 -79.80 1.92
CA VAL A 430 -31.38 -79.44 2.82
C VAL A 430 -30.04 -79.12 2.12
N GLY A 431 -29.30 -78.07 2.47
CA GLY A 431 -29.45 -77.15 3.59
C GLY A 431 -28.44 -76.00 3.57
N ASP A 432 -28.72 -75.06 4.47
CA ASP A 432 -27.93 -73.91 4.92
C ASP A 432 -26.47 -74.23 5.27
N GLY A 433 -25.64 -73.19 5.13
CA GLY A 433 -24.24 -73.17 5.56
C GLY A 433 -23.77 -71.74 5.77
N ASP A 434 -24.03 -71.26 6.99
CA ASP A 434 -23.57 -70.06 7.69
C ASP A 434 -22.06 -69.76 7.56
N GLY A 435 -21.66 -68.50 7.71
CA GLY A 435 -20.35 -68.15 8.29
C GLY A 435 -19.35 -67.30 7.46
N PRO A 436 -18.90 -66.13 7.96
CA PRO A 436 -17.89 -65.25 7.34
C PRO A 436 -16.46 -65.47 7.93
N ASP A 437 -15.54 -64.57 7.54
CA ASP A 437 -14.19 -64.27 8.09
C ASP A 437 -12.98 -64.77 7.29
N ALA A 438 -12.27 -63.81 6.66
CA ALA A 438 -10.89 -63.40 7.00
C ALA A 438 -10.36 -62.37 5.99
#